data_AF-A0A6V7JUH2-F1
#
_entry.id   AF-A0A6V7JUH2-F1
#
_cell.length_a   1.000
_cell.length_b   1.000
_cell.length_c   1.000
_cell.angle_alpha   90.00
_cell.angle_beta   90.00
_cell.angle_gamma   90.00
#
_symmetry.space_group_name_H-M   'P 1'
#
loop_
_entity.id
_entity.type
_entity.pdbx_description
1 polymer ?
#
loop_
_entity_poly.entity_id
_entity_poly.type
_entity_poly.pdbx_seq_one_letter_code
_entity_poly.pdbx_strand_id
1 'polypeptide(L)'
;LIAYDLLTFLEQNKNYDQIMLHGFSVAGYMWGEVMTYVHQDRRKYDPVLEKIVGQVWDSAVDVTELCVGVPRAVFKNNAVMQKVLEKYL
;
A
#
# COMPACT_ATOMS: atom_id res chain seq x y z
N LEU A 1 5.93 7.30 6.60
CA LEU A 1 5.95 7.03 8.06
C LEU A 1 5.42 5.62 8.32
N ILE A 2 4.14 5.33 8.05
CA ILE A 2 3.54 4.00 8.29
C ILE A 2 4.31 2.85 7.61
N ALA A 3 4.71 3.01 6.34
CA ALA A 3 5.47 1.98 5.64
C ALA A 3 6.84 1.68 6.29
N TYR A 4 7.54 2.72 6.78
CA TYR A 4 8.81 2.54 7.47
C TYR A 4 8.63 1.87 8.84
N ASP A 5 7.57 2.22 9.55
CA ASP A 5 7.23 1.62 10.85
C ASP A 5 6.89 0.14 10.68
N LEU A 6 6.15 -0.24 9.63
CA LEU A 6 5.87 -1.63 9.28
C LEU A 6 7.16 -2.40 8.98
N LEU A 7 8.06 -1.84 8.16
CA LEU A 7 9.34 -2.47 7.86
C LEU A 7 10.20 -2.67 9.12
N THR A 8 10.22 -1.66 9.99
CA THR A 8 10.93 -1.71 11.28
C THR A 8 10.34 -2.79 12.19
N PHE A 9 9.01 -2.89 12.26
CA PHE A 9 8.33 -3.94 13.00
C PHE A 9 8.74 -5.33 12.49
N LEU A 10 8.73 -5.54 11.18
CA LEU A 10 9.11 -6.83 10.58
C LEU A 10 10.59 -7.19 10.84
N GLU A 11 11.50 -6.21 10.80
CA GLU A 11 12.93 -6.43 11.07
C GLU A 11 13.20 -6.78 12.54
N GLN A 12 12.51 -6.12 13.48
CA GLN A 12 12.68 -6.36 14.91
C GLN A 12 12.11 -7.72 15.35
N ASN A 13 11.08 -8.22 14.67
CA ASN A 13 10.39 -9.44 15.04
C ASN A 13 11.00 -10.68 14.36
N LYS A 14 12.20 -11.08 14.82
CA LYS A 14 12.99 -12.14 14.18
C LYS A 14 12.49 -13.57 14.40
N ASN A 15 11.60 -13.78 15.36
CA ASN A 15 11.10 -15.12 15.75
C ASN A 15 10.05 -15.70 14.78
N TYR A 16 9.66 -14.96 13.74
CA TYR A 16 8.75 -15.43 12.71
C TYR A 16 9.56 -15.81 11.46
N ASP A 17 9.43 -17.07 11.03
CA ASP A 17 10.15 -17.60 9.87
C ASP A 17 9.26 -17.74 8.62
N GLN A 18 7.95 -17.68 8.80
CA GLN A 18 6.97 -17.69 7.70
C GLN A 18 5.90 -16.63 7.95
N ILE A 19 5.80 -15.68 7.03
CA ILE A 19 4.92 -14.52 7.11
C ILE A 19 4.01 -14.52 5.88
N MET A 20 2.71 -14.44 6.12
CA MET A 20 1.70 -14.26 5.08
C MET A 20 1.24 -12.80 5.11
N LEU A 21 1.30 -12.12 3.97
CA LEU A 21 0.74 -10.78 3.83
C LEU A 21 -0.69 -10.87 3.33
N HIS A 22 -1.59 -10.14 3.98
CA HIS A 22 -2.95 -9.93 3.48
C HIS A 22 -3.25 -8.43 3.54
N GLY A 23 -3.32 -7.80 2.37
CA GLY A 23 -3.60 -6.37 2.27
C GLY A 23 -4.93 -6.09 1.60
N PHE A 24 -5.64 -5.11 2.13
CA PHE A 24 -6.91 -4.62 1.58
C PHE A 24 -6.74 -3.22 1.01
N SER A 25 -7.37 -2.93 -0.14
CA SER A 25 -7.48 -1.58 -0.67
C SER A 25 -6.12 -0.86 -0.77
N VAL A 26 -5.93 0.24 -0.03
CA VAL A 26 -4.70 1.06 -0.03
C VAL A 26 -3.45 0.32 0.46
N ALA A 27 -3.59 -0.86 1.07
CA ALA A 27 -2.46 -1.65 1.54
C ALA A 27 -1.47 -2.03 0.43
N GLY A 28 -1.94 -2.21 -0.82
CA GLY A 28 -1.06 -2.48 -1.96
C GLY A 28 -0.11 -1.32 -2.25
N TYR A 29 -0.61 -0.08 -2.22
CA TYR A 29 0.21 1.12 -2.33
C TYR A 29 1.19 1.24 -1.16
N MET A 30 0.71 1.06 0.07
CA MET A 30 1.56 1.10 1.27
C MET A 30 2.69 0.08 1.20
N TRP A 31 2.43 -1.13 0.70
CA TRP A 31 3.45 -2.15 0.49
C TRP A 31 4.48 -1.74 -0.57
N GLY A 32 4.06 -1.05 -1.63
CA GLY A 32 4.97 -0.42 -2.59
C GLY A 32 5.92 0.60 -1.94
N GLU A 33 5.42 1.41 -0.99
CA GLU A 33 6.28 2.30 -0.19
C GLU A 33 7.27 1.51 0.67
N VAL A 34 6.85 0.39 1.28
CA VAL A 34 7.75 -0.51 2.01
C VAL A 34 8.88 -1.02 1.10
N MET A 35 8.54 -1.46 -0.12
CA MET A 35 9.54 -1.93 -1.09
C MET A 35 10.53 -0.84 -1.50
N THR A 36 10.13 0.44 -1.48
CA THR A 36 11.03 1.57 -1.71
C THR A 36 12.11 1.66 -0.62
N TYR A 37 11.73 1.49 0.65
CA TYR A 37 12.70 1.45 1.76
C TYR A 37 13.58 0.20 1.73
N VAL A 38 13.00 -0.95 1.37
CA VAL A 38 13.79 -2.18 1.17
C VAL A 38 14.84 -1.97 0.08
N HIS A 39 14.47 -1.34 -1.03
CA HIS A 39 15.39 -1.06 -2.13
C HIS A 39 16.59 -0.21 -1.73
N GLN A 40 16.42 0.70 -0.76
CA GLN A 40 17.50 1.57 -0.26
C GLN A 40 18.57 0.81 0.54
N ASP A 41 18.21 -0.30 1.21
CA ASP A 41 19.15 -1.13 1.97
C ASP A 41 18.77 -2.62 1.88
N ARG A 42 19.00 -3.19 0.69
CA ARG A 42 18.69 -4.59 0.39
C ARG A 42 19.40 -5.55 1.32
N ARG A 43 20.66 -5.26 1.69
CA ARG A 43 21.45 -6.14 2.57
C ARG A 43 20.79 -6.29 3.95
N LYS A 44 20.20 -5.22 4.47
CA LYS A 44 19.50 -5.25 5.75
C LYS A 44 18.13 -5.94 5.65
N TYR A 45 17.39 -5.70 4.58
CA TYR A 45 15.97 -6.03 4.52
C TYR A 45 15.60 -7.26 3.67
N ASP A 46 16.51 -7.78 2.84
CA ASP A 46 16.28 -9.03 2.09
C ASP A 46 15.93 -10.21 3.02
N PRO A 47 16.58 -10.43 4.18
CA PRO A 47 16.19 -11.48 5.12
C PRO A 47 14.76 -11.32 5.67
N VAL A 48 14.22 -10.11 5.68
CA VAL A 48 12.82 -9.86 6.05
C VAL A 48 11.89 -10.31 4.93
N LEU A 49 12.25 -10.03 3.67
CA LEU A 49 11.46 -10.46 2.52
C LEU A 49 11.48 -11.97 2.30
N GLU A 50 12.59 -12.64 2.57
CA GLU A 50 12.73 -14.09 2.45
C GLU A 50 11.77 -14.86 3.36
N LYS A 51 11.32 -14.23 4.46
CA LYS A 51 10.32 -14.79 5.38
C LYS A 51 8.90 -14.68 4.85
N ILE A 52 8.65 -13.86 3.82
CA ILE A 52 7.31 -13.66 3.25
C ILE A 52 7.04 -14.79 2.26
N VAL A 53 6.22 -15.75 2.70
CA VAL A 53 5.93 -16.98 1.94
C VAL A 53 4.73 -16.84 1.02
N GLY A 54 3.96 -15.75 1.13
CA GLY A 54 2.80 -15.50 0.30
C GLY A 54 2.20 -14.13 0.52
N GLN A 55 1.44 -13.67 -0.47
CA GLN A 55 0.74 -12.39 -0.45
C GLN A 55 -0.67 -12.57 -1.02
N VAL A 56 -1.66 -12.06 -0.32
CA VAL A 56 -3.06 -11.97 -0.76
C VAL A 56 -3.44 -10.50 -0.77
N TRP A 57 -3.97 -10.04 -1.89
CA TRP A 57 -4.40 -8.66 -2.06
C TRP A 57 -5.88 -8.63 -2.41
N ASP A 58 -6.70 -8.10 -1.50
CA ASP A 58 -8.14 -7.94 -1.70
C ASP A 58 -8.43 -6.50 -2.11
N SER A 59 -9.00 -6.36 -3.32
CA SER A 59 -9.48 -5.07 -3.83
C SER A 59 -8.40 -3.98 -3.80
N ALA A 60 -7.15 -4.34 -4.14
CA ALA A 60 -6.01 -3.42 -4.13
C ALA A 60 -6.37 -2.15 -4.89
N VAL A 61 -6.16 -1.00 -4.25
CA VAL A 61 -6.61 0.27 -4.82
C VAL A 61 -5.77 0.61 -6.03
N ASP A 62 -6.45 0.93 -7.13
CA ASP A 62 -5.82 1.68 -8.20
C ASP A 62 -5.80 3.15 -7.77
N VAL A 63 -4.65 3.61 -7.28
CA VAL A 63 -4.47 4.99 -6.80
C VAL A 63 -4.76 6.00 -7.91
N THR A 64 -4.50 5.66 -9.18
CA THR A 64 -4.75 6.57 -10.30
C THR A 64 -6.24 6.66 -10.64
N GLU A 65 -6.95 5.54 -10.63
CA GLU A 65 -8.39 5.52 -10.94
C GLU A 65 -9.28 5.93 -9.75
N LEU A 66 -8.77 5.87 -8.52
CA LEU A 66 -9.48 6.33 -7.33
C LEU A 66 -9.87 7.82 -7.44
N CYS A 67 -8.94 8.66 -7.92
CA CYS A 67 -9.16 10.09 -8.10
C CYS A 67 -10.26 10.39 -9.14
N VAL A 68 -10.59 9.44 -10.02
CA VAL A 68 -11.65 9.58 -11.04
C VAL A 68 -12.96 8.94 -10.58
N GLY A 69 -12.89 7.75 -9.98
CA GLY A 69 -14.06 6.97 -9.56
C GLY A 69 -14.78 7.57 -8.36
N VAL A 70 -14.05 8.04 -7.35
CA VAL A 70 -14.64 8.60 -6.12
C VAL A 70 -15.47 9.86 -6.40
N PRO A 71 -14.97 10.86 -7.16
CA PRO A 71 -15.79 12.03 -7.48
C PRO A 71 -17.09 11.68 -8.21
N ARG A 72 -17.04 10.76 -9.19
CA ARG A 72 -18.23 10.33 -9.94
C ARG A 72 -19.24 9.59 -9.08
N ALA A 73 -18.77 8.81 -8.10
CA ALA A 73 -19.63 8.09 -7.16
C ALA A 73 -20.32 9.03 -6.16
N VAL A 74 -19.57 10.01 -5.63
CA VAL A 74 -20.06 10.97 -4.62
C VAL A 74 -20.96 12.04 -5.24
N PHE A 75 -20.58 12.58 -6.41
CA PHE A 75 -21.27 13.70 -7.06
C PHE A 75 -21.90 13.30 -8.39
N LYS A 76 -22.69 12.21 -8.43
CA LYS A 76 -23.25 11.60 -9.66
C LYS A 76 -23.77 12.59 -10.72
N ASN A 77 -24.46 13.66 -10.30
CA ASN A 77 -25.09 14.64 -11.20
C ASN A 77 -24.51 16.05 -11.09
N ASN A 78 -23.36 16.23 -10.43
CA ASN A 78 -22.74 17.55 -10.25
C ASN A 78 -21.31 17.56 -10.80
N ALA A 79 -21.19 17.85 -12.10
CA ALA A 79 -19.92 17.83 -12.83
C ALA A 79 -18.88 18.83 -12.28
N VAL A 80 -19.33 19.96 -11.71
CA VAL A 80 -18.41 20.94 -11.09
C VAL A 80 -17.79 20.33 -9.84
N MET A 81 -18.60 19.75 -8.96
CA MET A 81 -18.10 19.11 -7.74
C MET A 81 -17.28 17.86 -8.02
N GLN A 82 -17.59 17.11 -9.08
CA GLN A 82 -16.74 16.01 -9.54
C GLN A 82 -15.33 16.52 -9.87
N LYS A 83 -15.20 17.54 -10.73
CA LYS A 83 -13.88 18.09 -11.12
C LYS A 83 -13.11 18.72 -9.96
N VAL A 84 -13.82 19.33 -9.01
CA VAL A 84 -13.19 19.90 -7.81
C VAL A 84 -12.59 18.78 -6.95
N LEU A 85 -13.35 17.71 -6.71
CA LEU A 85 -12.86 16.58 -5.90
C LEU A 85 -11.78 15.77 -6.64
N GLU A 86 -11.91 15.58 -7.95
CA GLU A 86 -10.90 14.93 -8.80
C GLU A 86 -9.55 15.68 -8.79
N LYS A 87 -9.58 17.02 -8.73
CA LYS A 87 -8.37 17.84 -8.64
C LYS A 87 -7.80 17.91 -7.21
N TYR A 88 -8.63 17.66 -6.21
CA TYR A 88 -8.22 17.68 -4.80
C TYR A 88 -7.55 16.37 -4.38
N LEU A 89 -8.06 15.24 -4.87
CA LEU A 89 -7.49 13.90 -4.69
C LEU A 89 -6.24 13.72 -5.55
#